data_AF-A0A519TB25-F1
#
_entry.id   AF-A0A519TB25-F1
#
_cell.length_a   1.000
_cell.length_b   1.000
_cell.length_c   1.000
_cell.angle_alpha   90.00
_cell.angle_beta   90.00
_cell.angle_gamma   90.00
#
_symmetry.space_group_name_H-M   'P 1'
#
loop_
_entity.id
_entity.type
_entity.pdbx_description
1 polymer ?
#
loop_
_entity_poly.entity_id
_entity_poly.type
_entity_poly.pdbx_seq_one_letter_code
_entity_poly.pdbx_strand_id
1 'polypeptide(L)'
;METTSYLLRLAIEGDAEAQFRIGYRLAFGKKSPKPREWEEVLSWWQKAASQGVRRANFYIGTCYEHGQGVPKSIEKAFDYYLEAAQDGHVEAQYNVGFCYREGQGVPQDYQRATEWLAKAARNGDEQAQRDLGYSLFYGQGIPLDKTRAVYWYRKAAKAGDSKAQYNLALCYADGEGVAQSHKWEKHWLQRAASKGHIQAKKRLDKPRRKLSFFCVKMTVAIQIEGRTKGMQSYEERYVLYKGYSEAEAIQRAKLAAPAYQKPYLNSDGLLVRWKVESIDSAYEVVTEANTKDFEGAEVFSVLKTRKLTPNRVWTENEKIDEV
;
A
#
# COMPACT_ATOMS: atom_id res chain seq x y z
N MET A 1 -40.41 -18.78 9.25
CA MET A 1 -39.90 -17.55 9.90
C MET A 1 -40.60 -17.40 11.24
N GLU A 2 -39.85 -17.35 12.34
CA GLU A 2 -40.42 -17.10 13.68
C GLU A 2 -41.05 -15.70 13.74
N THR A 3 -42.31 -15.64 14.13
CA THR A 3 -43.02 -14.37 14.33
C THR A 3 -42.46 -13.64 15.55
N THR A 4 -42.51 -12.31 15.57
CA THR A 4 -42.03 -11.50 16.71
C THR A 4 -42.74 -11.90 18.01
N SER A 5 -44.03 -12.25 17.93
CA SER A 5 -44.83 -12.69 19.06
C SER A 5 -44.35 -14.01 19.66
N TYR A 6 -43.90 -14.96 18.84
CA TYR A 6 -43.35 -16.24 19.33
C TYR A 6 -41.99 -16.01 20.02
N LEU A 7 -41.12 -15.22 19.39
CA LEU A 7 -39.80 -14.89 19.94
C LEU A 7 -39.90 -14.13 21.27
N LEU A 8 -40.85 -13.19 21.38
CA LEU A 8 -41.09 -12.44 22.60
C LEU A 8 -41.55 -13.36 23.74
N ARG A 9 -42.40 -14.35 23.45
CA ARG A 9 -42.84 -15.33 24.44
C ARG A 9 -41.65 -16.11 25.02
N LEU A 10 -40.78 -16.65 24.16
CA LEU A 10 -39.58 -17.36 24.60
C LEU A 10 -38.64 -16.46 25.42
N ALA A 11 -38.47 -15.20 25.01
CA ALA A 11 -37.64 -14.25 25.74
C ALA A 11 -38.19 -13.96 27.15
N ILE A 12 -39.50 -13.84 27.29
CA ILE A 12 -40.21 -13.67 28.58
C ILE A 12 -40.09 -14.94 29.44
N GLU A 13 -40.16 -16.12 28.83
CA GLU A 13 -39.97 -17.42 29.50
C GLU A 13 -38.51 -17.65 29.93
N GLY A 14 -37.57 -16.78 29.53
CA GLY A 14 -36.20 -16.75 30.03
C GLY A 14 -35.14 -17.19 29.02
N ASP A 15 -35.51 -17.61 27.81
CA ASP A 15 -34.56 -18.08 26.81
C ASP A 15 -33.56 -16.99 26.40
N ALA A 16 -32.29 -17.19 26.72
CA ALA A 16 -31.25 -16.19 26.55
C ALA A 16 -31.02 -15.79 25.07
N GLU A 17 -31.17 -16.73 24.16
CA GLU A 17 -30.99 -16.49 22.73
C GLU A 17 -32.18 -15.71 22.16
N ALA A 18 -33.40 -16.00 22.62
CA ALA A 18 -34.60 -15.26 22.29
C ALA A 18 -34.54 -13.82 22.84
N GLN A 19 -34.00 -13.62 24.04
CA GLN A 19 -33.73 -12.30 24.61
C GLN A 19 -32.73 -11.50 23.75
N PHE A 20 -31.65 -12.13 23.28
CA PHE A 20 -30.73 -11.47 22.37
C PHE A 20 -31.41 -11.09 21.05
N ARG A 21 -32.13 -12.05 20.43
CA ARG A 21 -32.78 -11.86 19.13
C ARG A 21 -33.91 -10.83 19.19
N ILE A 22 -34.67 -10.75 20.29
CA ILE A 22 -35.72 -9.73 20.42
C ILE A 22 -35.11 -8.35 20.53
N GLY A 23 -34.05 -8.17 21.33
CA GLY A 23 -33.29 -6.91 21.39
C GLY A 23 -32.74 -6.52 20.02
N TYR A 24 -32.16 -7.45 19.27
CA TYR A 24 -31.68 -7.22 17.90
C TYR A 24 -32.81 -6.80 16.95
N ARG A 25 -33.97 -7.46 17.03
CA ARG A 25 -35.12 -7.16 16.16
C ARG A 25 -35.74 -5.81 16.48
N LEU A 26 -35.77 -5.41 17.75
CA LEU A 26 -36.21 -4.09 18.18
C LEU A 26 -35.24 -3.01 17.68
N ALA A 27 -33.92 -3.21 17.85
CA ALA A 27 -32.89 -2.27 17.45
C ALA A 27 -32.77 -2.06 15.93
N PHE A 28 -32.82 -3.14 15.16
CA PHE A 28 -32.50 -3.15 13.72
C PHE A 28 -33.69 -3.58 12.85
N GLY A 29 -34.91 -3.55 13.40
CA GLY A 29 -36.13 -3.83 12.66
C GLY A 29 -36.44 -2.77 11.59
N LYS A 30 -37.56 -2.93 10.87
CA LYS A 30 -38.00 -1.99 9.82
C LYS A 30 -38.18 -0.55 10.31
N LYS A 31 -38.33 -0.34 11.62
CA LYS A 31 -38.41 0.97 12.26
C LYS A 31 -37.32 1.03 13.32
N SER A 32 -36.47 2.03 13.27
CA SER A 32 -35.47 2.30 14.31
C SER A 32 -36.17 2.65 15.63
N PRO A 33 -35.62 2.24 16.79
CA PRO A 33 -36.19 2.60 18.09
C PRO A 33 -36.15 4.11 18.31
N LYS A 34 -37.20 4.63 18.92
CA LYS A 34 -37.18 5.98 19.52
C LYS A 34 -36.17 5.99 20.68
N PRO A 35 -35.64 7.17 21.07
CA PRO A 35 -34.70 7.29 22.19
C PRO A 35 -35.13 6.55 23.47
N ARG A 36 -36.42 6.58 23.82
CA ARG A 36 -36.99 5.91 25.00
C ARG A 36 -37.13 4.39 24.87
N GLU A 37 -37.15 3.87 23.64
CA GLU A 37 -37.30 2.43 23.37
C GLU A 37 -35.95 1.70 23.45
N TRP A 38 -34.83 2.44 23.43
CA TRP A 38 -33.50 1.87 23.62
C TRP A 38 -33.26 1.30 25.02
N GLU A 39 -33.98 1.79 26.04
CA GLU A 39 -33.93 1.23 27.39
C GLU A 39 -34.44 -0.23 27.40
N GLU A 40 -35.50 -0.51 26.64
CA GLU A 40 -36.03 -1.87 26.50
C GLU A 40 -35.06 -2.78 25.73
N VAL A 41 -34.53 -2.28 24.61
CA VAL A 41 -33.51 -2.98 23.80
C VAL A 41 -32.32 -3.38 24.67
N LEU A 42 -31.79 -2.42 25.43
CA LEU A 42 -30.66 -2.64 26.30
C LEU A 42 -30.97 -3.65 27.39
N SER A 43 -32.16 -3.57 28.00
CA SER A 43 -32.59 -4.53 29.03
C SER A 43 -32.58 -5.97 28.51
N TRP A 44 -33.07 -6.20 27.29
CA TRP A 44 -33.05 -7.52 26.67
C TRP A 44 -31.63 -8.03 26.41
N TRP A 45 -30.74 -7.19 25.90
CA TRP A 45 -29.33 -7.58 25.72
C TRP A 45 -28.61 -7.82 27.04
N GLN A 46 -28.87 -7.04 28.09
CA GLN A 46 -28.31 -7.27 29.42
C GLN A 46 -28.76 -8.61 30.03
N LYS A 47 -30.05 -8.96 29.88
CA LYS A 47 -30.56 -10.28 30.30
C LYS A 47 -29.91 -11.43 29.51
N ALA A 48 -29.71 -11.25 28.21
CA ALA A 48 -29.02 -12.26 27.41
C ALA A 48 -27.54 -12.39 27.82
N ALA A 49 -26.86 -11.27 28.04
CA ALA A 49 -25.46 -11.24 28.48
C ALA A 49 -25.25 -11.91 29.85
N SER A 50 -26.13 -11.63 30.82
CA SER A 50 -26.05 -12.24 32.16
C SER A 50 -26.26 -13.76 32.14
N GLN A 51 -26.90 -14.28 31.08
CA GLN A 51 -27.07 -15.71 30.83
C GLN A 51 -25.98 -16.32 29.93
N GLY A 52 -24.93 -15.55 29.62
CA GLY A 52 -23.77 -16.05 28.86
C GLY A 52 -23.86 -15.86 27.34
N VAL A 53 -24.84 -15.12 26.81
CA VAL A 53 -24.87 -14.75 25.38
C VAL A 53 -23.90 -13.59 25.15
N ARG A 54 -22.61 -13.94 25.07
CA ARG A 54 -21.51 -12.97 25.15
C ARG A 54 -21.46 -11.96 24.00
N ARG A 55 -21.97 -12.31 22.82
CA ARG A 55 -22.12 -11.36 21.69
C ARG A 55 -23.07 -10.19 21.99
N ALA A 56 -23.94 -10.31 22.99
CA ALA A 56 -24.78 -9.20 23.44
C ALA A 56 -23.93 -8.05 23.99
N ASN A 57 -22.77 -8.34 24.59
CA ASN A 57 -21.86 -7.32 25.14
C ASN A 57 -21.39 -6.33 24.08
N PHE A 58 -21.17 -6.77 22.83
CA PHE A 58 -20.81 -5.85 21.75
C PHE A 58 -21.91 -4.77 21.56
N TYR A 59 -23.17 -5.18 21.50
CA TYR A 59 -24.29 -4.24 21.30
C TYR A 59 -24.52 -3.36 22.53
N ILE A 60 -24.34 -3.89 23.74
CA ILE A 60 -24.38 -3.10 24.98
C ILE A 60 -23.28 -2.03 24.96
N GLY A 61 -22.06 -2.38 24.52
CA GLY A 61 -20.96 -1.43 24.34
C GLY A 61 -21.33 -0.31 23.35
N THR A 62 -21.96 -0.65 22.23
CA THR A 62 -22.45 0.35 21.26
C THR A 62 -23.52 1.27 21.84
N CYS A 63 -24.39 0.77 22.72
CA CYS A 63 -25.34 1.62 23.45
C CYS A 63 -24.64 2.65 24.34
N TYR A 64 -23.61 2.23 25.09
CA TYR A 64 -22.81 3.15 25.90
C TYR A 64 -21.99 4.15 25.08
N GLU A 65 -21.48 3.75 23.91
CA GLU A 65 -20.74 4.64 23.01
C GLU A 65 -21.62 5.78 22.45
N HIS A 66 -22.87 5.46 22.12
CA HIS A 66 -23.80 6.39 21.48
C HIS A 66 -24.82 7.03 22.45
N GLY A 67 -24.85 6.59 23.71
CA GLY A 67 -25.84 7.03 24.70
C GLY A 67 -27.27 6.56 24.38
N GLN A 68 -27.41 5.37 23.81
CA GLN A 68 -28.70 4.80 23.42
C GLN A 68 -29.30 4.01 24.60
N GLY A 69 -30.34 4.57 25.24
CA GLY A 69 -31.00 3.92 26.39
C GLY A 69 -30.18 3.97 27.69
N VAL A 70 -28.98 4.57 27.65
CA VAL A 70 -28.10 4.82 28.79
C VAL A 70 -27.33 6.12 28.59
N PRO A 71 -26.86 6.78 29.67
CA PRO A 71 -25.90 7.86 29.54
C PRO A 71 -24.64 7.40 28.81
N LYS A 72 -24.19 8.21 27.85
CA LYS A 72 -22.97 7.94 27.09
C LYS A 72 -21.76 7.80 28.02
N SER A 73 -21.00 6.72 27.88
CA SER A 73 -19.74 6.49 28.59
C SER A 73 -18.82 5.63 27.73
N ILE A 74 -17.69 6.22 27.33
CA ILE A 74 -16.71 5.51 26.50
C ILE A 74 -15.92 4.48 27.32
N GLU A 75 -15.66 4.73 28.61
CA GLU A 75 -15.02 3.73 29.47
C GLU A 75 -15.87 2.46 29.58
N LYS A 76 -17.18 2.61 29.84
CA LYS A 76 -18.09 1.46 29.88
C LYS A 76 -18.20 0.76 28.53
N ALA A 77 -18.25 1.52 27.44
CA ALA A 77 -18.26 0.94 26.10
C ALA A 77 -17.01 0.07 25.87
N PHE A 78 -15.84 0.56 26.28
CA PHE A 78 -14.60 -0.20 26.21
C PHE A 78 -14.66 -1.49 27.00
N ASP A 79 -15.15 -1.47 28.25
CA ASP A 79 -15.23 -2.68 29.10
C ASP A 79 -16.09 -3.77 28.43
N TYR A 80 -17.27 -3.40 27.93
CA TYR A 80 -18.14 -4.34 27.21
C TYR A 80 -17.55 -4.82 25.88
N TYR A 81 -16.87 -3.95 25.13
CA TYR A 81 -16.12 -4.36 23.94
C TYR A 81 -14.99 -5.32 24.28
N LEU A 82 -14.27 -5.10 25.38
CA LEU A 82 -13.19 -5.97 25.83
C LEU A 82 -13.70 -7.37 26.18
N GLU A 83 -14.80 -7.47 26.93
CA GLU A 83 -15.46 -8.75 27.22
C GLU A 83 -15.84 -9.49 25.93
N ALA A 84 -16.56 -8.82 25.02
CA ALA A 84 -16.95 -9.43 23.74
C ALA A 84 -15.74 -9.84 22.88
N ALA A 85 -14.67 -9.04 22.89
CA ALA A 85 -13.46 -9.28 22.12
C ALA A 85 -12.66 -10.49 22.64
N GLN A 86 -12.62 -10.68 23.97
CA GLN A 86 -12.00 -11.84 24.62
C GLN A 86 -12.65 -13.15 24.20
N ASP A 87 -13.95 -13.12 23.87
CA ASP A 87 -14.72 -14.27 23.37
C ASP A 87 -14.70 -14.46 21.86
N GLY A 88 -13.87 -13.68 21.16
CA GLY A 88 -13.67 -13.84 19.73
C GLY A 88 -14.59 -13.00 18.85
N HIS A 89 -15.42 -12.11 19.42
CA HIS A 89 -16.26 -11.22 18.60
C HIS A 89 -15.40 -10.26 17.78
N VAL A 90 -15.48 -10.38 16.46
CA VAL A 90 -14.52 -9.78 15.52
C VAL A 90 -14.58 -8.25 15.53
N GLU A 91 -15.78 -7.67 15.46
CA GLU A 91 -15.99 -6.23 15.49
C GLU A 91 -15.61 -5.63 16.85
N ALA A 92 -15.82 -6.37 17.94
CA ALA A 92 -15.39 -5.95 19.28
C ALA A 92 -13.85 -5.93 19.38
N GLN A 93 -13.16 -6.92 18.81
CA GLN A 93 -11.69 -6.92 18.73
C GLN A 93 -11.17 -5.69 17.98
N TYR A 94 -11.82 -5.30 16.88
CA TYR A 94 -11.47 -4.07 16.17
C TYR A 94 -11.72 -2.83 17.05
N ASN A 95 -12.88 -2.72 17.69
CA ASN A 95 -13.21 -1.58 18.56
C ASN A 95 -12.27 -1.44 19.76
N VAL A 96 -11.87 -2.54 20.40
CA VAL A 96 -10.86 -2.52 21.47
C VAL A 96 -9.52 -2.02 20.92
N GLY A 97 -9.10 -2.51 19.75
CA GLY A 97 -7.90 -2.03 19.08
C GLY A 97 -7.96 -0.54 18.76
N PHE A 98 -9.11 -0.05 18.29
CA PHE A 98 -9.37 1.35 18.02
C PHE A 98 -9.32 2.21 19.28
N CYS A 99 -9.96 1.78 20.38
CA CYS A 99 -9.94 2.47 21.67
C CYS A 99 -8.51 2.65 22.18
N TYR A 100 -7.68 1.61 22.16
CA TYR A 100 -6.27 1.72 22.52
C TYR A 100 -5.48 2.63 21.57
N ARG A 101 -5.77 2.61 20.26
CA ARG A 101 -5.07 3.46 19.29
C ARG A 101 -5.38 4.94 19.51
N GLU A 102 -6.62 5.28 19.78
CA GLU A 102 -7.06 6.69 19.92
C GLU A 102 -7.04 7.18 21.38
N GLY A 103 -6.81 6.29 22.36
CA GLY A 103 -6.93 6.63 23.78
C GLY A 103 -8.37 6.93 24.22
N GLN A 104 -9.35 6.22 23.64
CA GLN A 104 -10.76 6.43 23.91
C GLN A 104 -11.25 5.47 25.00
N GLY A 105 -11.63 6.03 26.16
CA GLY A 105 -12.09 5.26 27.33
C GLY A 105 -10.98 4.51 28.07
N VAL A 106 -9.78 4.46 27.49
CA VAL A 106 -8.56 3.87 28.05
C VAL A 106 -7.35 4.69 27.63
N PRO A 107 -6.22 4.64 28.38
CA PRO A 107 -4.98 5.26 27.94
C PRO A 107 -4.54 4.74 26.56
N GLN A 108 -3.99 5.63 25.74
CA GLN A 108 -3.48 5.28 24.42
C GLN A 108 -2.31 4.28 24.55
N ASP A 109 -2.38 3.20 23.78
CA ASP A 109 -1.37 2.15 23.75
C ASP A 109 -1.34 1.51 22.35
N TYR A 110 -0.39 1.92 21.53
CA TYR A 110 -0.27 1.40 20.16
C TYR A 110 0.09 -0.09 20.11
N GLN A 111 0.81 -0.60 21.11
CA GLN A 111 1.17 -2.02 21.14
C GLN A 111 -0.08 -2.86 21.35
N ARG A 112 -0.87 -2.56 22.39
CA ARG A 112 -2.15 -3.25 22.63
C ARG A 112 -3.13 -3.06 21.47
N ALA A 113 -3.17 -1.86 20.88
CA ALA A 113 -3.97 -1.61 19.69
C ALA A 113 -3.64 -2.59 18.56
N THR A 114 -2.35 -2.71 18.21
CA THR A 114 -1.92 -3.62 17.14
C THR A 114 -2.16 -5.09 17.44
N GLU A 115 -2.03 -5.51 18.70
CA GLU A 115 -2.34 -6.89 19.11
C GLU A 115 -3.82 -7.24 18.88
N TRP A 116 -4.74 -6.34 19.25
CA TRP A 116 -6.17 -6.51 19.04
C TRP A 116 -6.57 -6.40 17.56
N LEU A 117 -6.02 -5.41 16.84
CA LEU A 117 -6.22 -5.28 15.39
C LEU A 117 -5.71 -6.53 14.65
N ALA A 118 -4.59 -7.12 15.09
CA ALA A 118 -4.09 -8.37 14.50
C ALA A 118 -5.03 -9.56 14.73
N LYS A 119 -5.71 -9.64 15.89
CA LYS A 119 -6.74 -10.66 16.13
C LYS A 119 -7.94 -10.46 15.17
N ALA A 120 -8.48 -9.24 15.11
CA ALA A 120 -9.60 -8.92 14.22
C ALA A 120 -9.26 -9.15 12.73
N ALA A 121 -8.07 -8.73 12.28
CA ALA A 121 -7.62 -8.87 10.90
C ALA A 121 -7.46 -10.34 10.47
N ARG A 122 -6.97 -11.20 11.39
CA ARG A 122 -6.90 -12.66 11.16
C ARG A 122 -8.29 -13.26 11.01
N ASN A 123 -9.27 -12.78 11.77
CA ASN A 123 -10.66 -13.22 11.73
C ASN A 123 -11.50 -12.58 10.60
N GLY A 124 -10.87 -11.80 9.72
CA GLY A 124 -11.50 -11.33 8.49
C GLY A 124 -11.96 -9.87 8.50
N ASP A 125 -11.81 -9.15 9.61
CA ASP A 125 -12.21 -7.74 9.67
C ASP A 125 -11.41 -6.88 8.68
N GLU A 126 -12.10 -6.24 7.74
CA GLU A 126 -11.49 -5.48 6.65
C GLU A 126 -10.81 -4.20 7.16
N GLN A 127 -11.40 -3.54 8.16
CA GLN A 127 -10.88 -2.30 8.72
C GLN A 127 -9.62 -2.58 9.54
N ALA A 128 -9.61 -3.66 10.30
CA ALA A 128 -8.47 -4.14 11.06
C ALA A 128 -7.33 -4.58 10.13
N GLN A 129 -7.63 -5.23 9.01
CA GLN A 129 -6.61 -5.56 8.00
C GLN A 129 -5.94 -4.30 7.45
N ARG A 130 -6.74 -3.30 7.08
CA ARG A 130 -6.20 -2.00 6.63
C ARG A 130 -5.35 -1.34 7.71
N ASP A 131 -5.85 -1.27 8.93
CA ASP A 131 -5.20 -0.53 10.02
C ASP A 131 -3.95 -1.25 10.53
N LEU A 132 -3.93 -2.58 10.54
CA LEU A 132 -2.73 -3.37 10.79
C LEU A 132 -1.68 -3.16 9.70
N GLY A 133 -2.12 -3.08 8.44
CA GLY A 133 -1.25 -2.71 7.31
C GLY A 133 -0.61 -1.34 7.55
N TYR A 134 -1.37 -0.36 8.02
CA TYR A 134 -0.87 0.96 8.39
C TYR A 134 0.16 0.92 9.52
N SER A 135 -0.15 0.22 10.62
CA SER A 135 0.77 0.07 11.74
C SER A 135 2.10 -0.56 11.34
N LEU A 136 2.08 -1.62 10.51
CA LEU A 136 3.30 -2.24 9.98
C LEU A 136 4.07 -1.34 9.01
N PHE A 137 3.37 -0.52 8.22
CA PHE A 137 4.02 0.38 7.26
C PHE A 137 4.81 1.49 7.96
N TYR A 138 4.25 2.04 9.04
CA TYR A 138 4.84 3.16 9.80
C TYR A 138 5.55 2.74 11.10
N GLY A 139 5.52 1.46 11.46
CA GLY A 139 6.13 0.96 12.70
C GLY A 139 5.40 1.41 13.97
N GLN A 140 4.08 1.61 13.92
CA GLN A 140 3.27 2.12 15.03
C GLN A 140 2.81 0.98 15.93
N GLY A 141 3.40 0.84 17.11
CA GLY A 141 3.05 -0.21 18.08
C GLY A 141 3.56 -1.62 17.74
N ILE A 142 4.12 -1.79 16.55
CA ILE A 142 4.70 -3.03 16.04
C ILE A 142 5.92 -2.67 15.18
N PRO A 143 6.98 -3.52 15.11
CA PRO A 143 8.12 -3.25 14.24
C PRO A 143 7.72 -3.03 12.78
N LEU A 144 8.40 -2.08 12.14
CA LEU A 144 8.17 -1.74 10.74
C LEU A 144 8.44 -2.94 9.83
N ASP A 145 7.46 -3.29 8.99
CA ASP A 145 7.56 -4.33 7.98
C ASP A 145 6.61 -4.00 6.82
N LYS A 146 7.13 -3.25 5.83
CA LYS A 146 6.36 -2.79 4.67
C LYS A 146 5.89 -3.96 3.79
N THR A 147 6.61 -5.08 3.76
CA THR A 147 6.21 -6.27 3.00
C THR A 147 4.96 -6.90 3.59
N ARG A 148 4.91 -7.06 4.91
CA ARG A 148 3.69 -7.51 5.61
C ARG A 148 2.58 -6.47 5.55
N ALA A 149 2.90 -5.18 5.55
CA ALA A 149 1.91 -4.13 5.33
C ALA A 149 1.20 -4.30 3.98
N VAL A 150 1.95 -4.50 2.89
CA VAL A 150 1.40 -4.76 1.56
C VAL A 150 0.53 -6.01 1.54
N TYR A 151 0.91 -7.08 2.24
CA TYR A 151 0.09 -8.29 2.37
C TYR A 151 -1.30 -7.97 2.95
N TRP A 152 -1.34 -7.23 4.06
CA TRP A 152 -2.61 -6.87 4.71
C TRP A 152 -3.43 -5.87 3.90
N TYR A 153 -2.79 -4.85 3.31
CA TYR A 153 -3.47 -3.96 2.38
C TYR A 153 -4.07 -4.70 1.19
N ARG A 154 -3.37 -5.71 0.64
CA ARG A 154 -3.90 -6.53 -0.45
C ARG A 154 -5.11 -7.34 -0.04
N LYS A 155 -5.15 -7.85 1.20
CA LYS A 155 -6.31 -8.59 1.73
C LYS A 155 -7.54 -7.67 1.85
N ALA A 156 -7.40 -6.52 2.51
CA ALA A 156 -8.47 -5.53 2.66
C ALA A 156 -8.90 -4.94 1.30
N ALA A 157 -7.96 -4.66 0.40
CA ALA A 157 -8.24 -4.10 -0.93
C ALA A 157 -9.06 -5.06 -1.81
N LYS A 158 -8.82 -6.37 -1.70
CA LYS A 158 -9.60 -7.42 -2.39
C LYS A 158 -11.02 -7.53 -1.83
N ALA A 159 -11.18 -7.40 -0.51
CA ALA A 159 -12.49 -7.36 0.14
C ALA A 159 -13.28 -6.09 -0.22
N GLY A 160 -12.56 -5.03 -0.57
CA GLY A 160 -13.11 -3.84 -1.22
C GLY A 160 -12.93 -2.56 -0.43
N ASP A 161 -12.13 -2.54 0.63
CA ASP A 161 -11.82 -1.32 1.36
C ASP A 161 -11.10 -0.33 0.44
N SER A 162 -11.72 0.83 0.19
CA SER A 162 -11.22 1.83 -0.77
C SER A 162 -9.98 2.56 -0.27
N LYS A 163 -9.79 2.68 1.05
CA LYS A 163 -8.58 3.27 1.66
C LYS A 163 -7.40 2.30 1.54
N ALA A 164 -7.62 1.01 1.73
CA ALA A 164 -6.61 -0.03 1.53
C ALA A 164 -6.19 -0.15 0.06
N GLN A 165 -7.16 -0.04 -0.87
CA GLN A 165 -6.86 0.04 -2.31
C GLN A 165 -5.97 1.25 -2.62
N TYR A 166 -6.27 2.42 -2.05
CA TYR A 166 -5.44 3.60 -2.20
C TYR A 166 -4.04 3.42 -1.60
N ASN A 167 -3.92 2.92 -0.38
CA ASN A 167 -2.63 2.67 0.27
C ASN A 167 -1.79 1.65 -0.51
N LEU A 168 -2.40 0.56 -0.99
CA LEU A 168 -1.74 -0.41 -1.84
C LEU A 168 -1.24 0.21 -3.15
N ALA A 169 -2.02 1.12 -3.74
CA ALA A 169 -1.60 1.85 -4.92
C ALA A 169 -0.36 2.72 -4.65
N LEU A 170 -0.29 3.37 -3.48
CA LEU A 170 0.90 4.12 -3.06
C LEU A 170 2.11 3.20 -2.89
N CYS A 171 1.94 2.01 -2.30
CA CYS A 171 3.04 1.04 -2.20
C CYS A 171 3.59 0.65 -3.58
N TYR A 172 2.72 0.42 -4.58
CA TYR A 172 3.15 0.18 -5.95
C TYR A 172 3.72 1.41 -6.66
N ALA A 173 3.29 2.61 -6.28
CA ALA A 173 3.83 3.85 -6.84
C ALA A 173 5.28 4.09 -6.39
N ASP A 174 5.55 3.83 -5.11
CA ASP A 174 6.82 4.18 -4.47
C ASP A 174 7.78 2.98 -4.36
N GLY A 175 7.33 1.76 -4.69
CA GLY A 175 8.13 0.54 -4.57
C GLY A 175 8.32 0.06 -3.12
N GLU A 176 7.40 0.42 -2.24
CA GLU A 176 7.52 0.23 -0.80
C GLU A 176 6.90 -1.10 -0.35
N GLY A 177 7.73 -2.06 0.05
CA GLY A 177 7.29 -3.42 0.41
C GLY A 177 6.81 -4.28 -0.77
N VAL A 178 6.86 -3.74 -1.99
CA VAL A 178 6.52 -4.42 -3.25
C VAL A 178 7.26 -3.77 -4.40
N ALA A 179 7.58 -4.51 -5.46
CA ALA A 179 8.16 -3.94 -6.67
C ALA A 179 7.28 -2.82 -7.24
N GLN A 180 7.90 -1.71 -7.60
CA GLN A 180 7.22 -0.56 -8.20
C GLN A 180 6.49 -0.99 -9.48
N SER A 181 5.25 -0.55 -9.64
CA SER A 181 4.46 -0.88 -10.83
C SER A 181 3.34 0.12 -11.08
N HIS A 182 3.49 0.93 -12.13
CA HIS A 182 2.46 1.88 -12.55
C HIS A 182 1.16 1.20 -13.01
N LYS A 183 1.26 0.02 -13.63
CA LYS A 183 0.09 -0.78 -14.01
C LYS A 183 -0.74 -1.12 -12.78
N TRP A 184 -0.11 -1.60 -11.71
CA TRP A 184 -0.80 -1.97 -10.48
C TRP A 184 -1.22 -0.76 -9.65
N GLU A 185 -0.41 0.31 -9.60
CA GLU A 185 -0.81 1.60 -9.03
C GLU A 185 -2.13 2.08 -9.66
N LYS A 186 -2.16 2.22 -10.99
CA LYS A 186 -3.35 2.68 -11.73
C LYS A 186 -4.55 1.77 -11.50
N HIS A 187 -4.35 0.44 -11.54
CA HIS A 187 -5.41 -0.54 -11.28
C HIS A 187 -6.08 -0.31 -9.91
N TRP A 188 -5.28 -0.18 -8.85
CA TRP A 188 -5.82 0.00 -7.50
C TRP A 188 -6.41 1.39 -7.27
N LEU A 189 -5.81 2.44 -7.85
CA LEU A 189 -6.40 3.79 -7.83
C LEU A 189 -7.78 3.82 -8.49
N GLN A 190 -7.95 3.16 -9.64
CA GLN A 190 -9.23 3.11 -10.35
C GLN A 190 -10.32 2.44 -9.51
N ARG A 191 -9.99 1.32 -8.84
CA ARG A 191 -10.93 0.65 -7.93
C ARG A 191 -11.30 1.52 -6.74
N ALA A 192 -10.31 2.17 -6.11
CA ALA A 192 -10.56 3.09 -5.01
C ALA A 192 -11.44 4.27 -5.45
N ALA A 193 -11.14 4.86 -6.60
CA ALA A 193 -11.89 5.97 -7.17
C ALA A 193 -13.33 5.58 -7.53
N SER A 194 -13.57 4.37 -8.08
CA SER A 194 -14.93 3.89 -8.35
C SER A 194 -15.79 3.73 -7.09
N LYS A 195 -15.15 3.57 -5.91
CA LYS A 195 -15.80 3.56 -4.59
C LYS A 195 -15.86 4.94 -3.94
N GLY A 196 -15.61 6.02 -4.70
CA GLY A 196 -15.68 7.39 -4.21
C GLY A 196 -14.46 7.87 -3.43
N HIS A 197 -13.33 7.15 -3.45
CA HIS A 197 -12.12 7.60 -2.75
C HIS A 197 -11.53 8.86 -3.41
N ILE A 198 -11.72 10.01 -2.77
CA ILE A 198 -11.41 11.33 -3.32
C ILE A 198 -9.93 11.47 -3.69
N GLN A 199 -9.02 11.03 -2.82
CA GLN A 199 -7.57 11.14 -3.10
C GLN A 199 -7.12 10.23 -4.24
N ALA A 200 -7.81 9.10 -4.43
CA ALA A 200 -7.50 8.21 -5.54
C ALA A 200 -7.90 8.85 -6.87
N LYS A 201 -9.10 9.45 -6.92
CA LYS A 201 -9.57 10.23 -8.08
C LYS A 201 -8.62 11.39 -8.39
N LYS A 202 -8.29 12.21 -7.39
CA LYS A 202 -7.32 13.33 -7.55
C LYS A 202 -5.97 12.86 -8.08
N ARG A 203 -5.48 11.70 -7.64
CA ARG A 203 -4.20 11.14 -8.11
C ARG A 203 -4.28 10.64 -9.56
N LEU A 204 -5.43 10.11 -9.99
CA LEU A 204 -5.67 9.74 -11.39
C LEU A 204 -5.83 10.95 -12.30
N ASP A 205 -6.48 12.01 -11.81
CA ASP A 205 -6.73 13.24 -12.58
C ASP A 205 -5.45 14.07 -12.79
N LYS A 206 -4.39 13.82 -11.99
CA LYS A 206 -3.10 14.48 -12.19
C LYS A 206 -2.50 14.01 -13.53
N PRO A 207 -2.28 14.92 -14.49
CA PRO A 207 -1.76 14.55 -15.79
C PRO A 207 -0.33 14.00 -15.61
N ARG A 208 -0.14 12.74 -15.98
CA ARG A 208 1.21 12.24 -16.26
C ARG A 208 1.62 12.84 -17.60
N ARG A 209 2.70 13.61 -17.59
CA ARG A 209 3.28 14.08 -18.85
C ARG A 209 3.94 12.88 -19.51
N LYS A 210 3.68 12.69 -20.81
CA LYS A 210 4.62 11.95 -21.65
C LYS A 210 5.92 12.73 -21.58
N LEU A 211 6.90 12.15 -20.90
CA LEU A 211 8.25 12.68 -20.94
C LEU A 211 8.91 12.04 -22.14
N SER A 212 9.22 12.88 -23.13
CA SER A 212 10.14 12.54 -24.19
C SER A 212 11.55 12.74 -23.66
N PHE A 213 12.31 11.65 -23.65
CA PHE A 213 13.74 11.66 -23.47
C PHE A 213 14.40 11.33 -24.80
N PHE A 214 15.59 11.86 -25.04
CA PHE A 214 16.46 11.28 -26.05
C PHE A 214 17.51 10.43 -25.35
N CYS A 215 17.53 9.15 -25.67
CA CYS A 215 18.59 8.25 -25.25
C CYS A 215 19.69 8.31 -26.30
N VAL A 216 20.87 8.81 -25.91
CA VAL A 216 22.04 8.87 -26.78
C VAL A 216 22.90 7.64 -26.53
N LYS A 217 23.14 6.86 -27.59
CA LYS A 217 24.08 5.73 -27.58
C LYS A 217 25.49 6.23 -27.90
N MET A 218 26.45 5.84 -27.07
CA MET A 218 27.87 6.14 -27.26
C MET A 218 28.66 4.83 -27.29
N THR A 219 29.56 4.72 -28.26
CA THR A 219 30.53 3.62 -28.33
C THR A 219 31.86 4.10 -27.75
N VAL A 220 32.32 3.44 -26.70
CA VAL A 220 33.54 3.81 -25.98
C VAL A 220 34.55 2.68 -26.10
N ALA A 221 35.72 2.99 -26.66
CA ALA A 221 36.87 2.10 -26.65
C ALA A 221 37.57 2.18 -25.29
N ILE A 222 37.90 1.02 -24.75
CA ILE A 222 38.66 0.87 -23.51
C ILE A 222 40.03 0.34 -23.86
N GLN A 223 41.05 1.08 -23.43
CA GLN A 223 42.45 0.69 -23.55
C GLN A 223 43.03 0.50 -22.16
N ILE A 224 43.53 -0.70 -21.89
CA ILE A 224 44.20 -1.05 -20.63
C ILE A 224 45.70 -1.12 -20.90
N GLU A 225 46.48 -0.20 -20.34
CA GLU A 225 47.94 -0.22 -20.47
C GLU A 225 48.51 -1.40 -19.67
N GLY A 226 49.32 -2.26 -20.32
CA GLY A 226 49.95 -3.43 -19.71
C GLY A 226 49.49 -4.78 -20.26
N ARG A 227 48.38 -4.84 -21.03
CA ARG A 227 48.06 -5.99 -21.88
C ARG A 227 48.68 -5.81 -23.27
N THR A 228 49.03 -6.91 -23.92
CA THR A 228 49.63 -6.97 -25.27
C THR A 228 48.94 -5.99 -26.23
N LYS A 229 49.75 -5.20 -26.96
CA LYS A 229 49.29 -4.29 -28.03
C LYS A 229 48.29 -5.03 -28.92
N GLY A 230 47.02 -4.66 -28.85
CA GLY A 230 45.98 -5.18 -29.76
C GLY A 230 44.62 -5.48 -29.12
N MET A 231 44.51 -5.60 -27.79
CA MET A 231 43.22 -5.92 -27.16
C MET A 231 42.42 -4.65 -26.85
N GLN A 232 41.73 -4.10 -27.84
CA GLN A 232 40.71 -3.06 -27.65
C GLN A 232 39.37 -3.74 -27.32
N SER A 233 38.76 -3.36 -26.19
CA SER A 233 37.39 -3.76 -25.86
C SER A 233 36.47 -2.56 -26.01
N TYR A 234 35.27 -2.78 -26.53
CA TYR A 234 34.27 -1.73 -26.69
C TYR A 234 33.12 -1.92 -25.70
N GLU A 235 32.66 -0.81 -25.16
CA GLU A 235 31.45 -0.74 -24.35
C GLU A 235 30.46 0.26 -24.94
N GLU A 236 29.20 -0.14 -24.98
CA GLU A 236 28.09 0.75 -25.28
C GLU A 236 27.63 1.43 -23.99
N ARG A 237 27.49 2.76 -24.03
CA ARG A 237 26.90 3.55 -22.96
C ARG A 237 25.68 4.30 -23.46
N TYR A 238 24.66 4.36 -22.60
CA TYR A 238 23.40 5.02 -22.88
C TYR A 238 23.22 6.19 -21.90
N VAL A 239 22.91 7.38 -22.41
CA VAL A 239 22.67 8.58 -21.59
C VAL A 239 21.31 9.17 -21.94
N LEU A 240 20.51 9.48 -20.93
CA LEU A 240 19.17 10.02 -21.09
C LEU A 240 19.16 11.54 -20.96
N TYR A 241 18.64 12.23 -21.98
CA TYR A 241 18.53 13.68 -22.07
C TYR A 241 17.07 14.10 -22.02
N LYS A 242 16.67 14.82 -20.97
CA LYS A 242 15.29 15.29 -20.76
C LYS A 242 15.11 16.71 -21.29
N GLY A 243 14.06 16.94 -22.09
CA GLY A 243 13.67 18.29 -22.55
C GLY A 243 14.56 18.87 -23.64
N TYR A 244 15.31 18.02 -24.35
CA TYR A 244 16.15 18.39 -25.48
C TYR A 244 15.59 17.78 -26.76
N SER A 245 15.78 18.44 -27.89
CA SER A 245 15.66 17.80 -29.20
C SER A 245 16.76 16.76 -29.40
N GLU A 246 16.60 15.88 -30.38
CA GLU A 246 17.60 14.88 -30.75
C GLU A 246 19.00 15.49 -30.97
N ALA A 247 19.04 16.58 -31.75
CA ALA A 247 20.27 17.29 -32.07
C ALA A 247 20.94 17.89 -30.83
N GLU A 248 20.16 18.50 -29.93
CA GLU A 248 20.67 19.08 -28.68
C GLU A 248 21.18 18.02 -27.71
N ALA A 249 20.50 16.86 -27.65
CA ALA A 249 20.93 15.72 -26.84
C ALA A 249 22.28 15.16 -27.33
N ILE A 250 22.43 14.96 -28.65
CA ILE A 250 23.69 14.53 -29.28
C ILE A 250 24.79 15.57 -29.05
N GLN A 251 24.49 16.86 -29.20
CA GLN A 251 25.47 17.92 -28.99
C GLN A 251 25.94 17.98 -27.53
N ARG A 252 25.02 17.82 -26.56
CA ARG A 252 25.40 17.74 -25.15
C ARG A 252 26.19 16.48 -24.81
N ALA A 253 25.85 15.34 -25.40
CA ALA A 253 26.65 14.12 -25.24
C ALA A 253 28.07 14.31 -25.74
N LYS A 254 28.26 14.98 -26.89
CA LYS A 254 29.58 15.37 -27.42
C LYS A 254 30.35 16.29 -26.47
N LEU A 255 29.69 17.30 -25.90
CA LEU A 255 30.31 18.23 -24.95
C LEU A 255 30.70 17.55 -23.62
N ALA A 256 29.91 16.58 -23.18
CA ALA A 256 30.19 15.80 -21.96
C ALA A 256 31.20 14.66 -22.19
N ALA A 257 31.39 14.22 -23.44
CA ALA A 257 32.27 13.11 -23.81
C ALA A 257 33.68 13.17 -23.18
N PRO A 258 34.38 14.32 -23.13
CA PRO A 258 35.72 14.41 -22.53
C PRO A 258 35.71 14.18 -21.01
N ALA A 259 34.62 14.53 -20.31
CA ALA A 259 34.52 14.32 -18.87
C ALA A 259 34.46 12.83 -18.50
N TYR A 260 33.97 11.98 -19.41
CA TYR A 260 33.93 10.52 -19.25
C TYR A 260 35.27 9.82 -19.55
N GLN A 261 36.29 10.55 -20.00
CA GLN A 261 37.60 10.00 -20.39
C GLN A 261 38.67 10.09 -19.30
N LYS A 262 38.29 10.37 -18.04
CA LYS A 262 39.25 10.41 -16.92
C LYS A 262 39.86 9.02 -16.69
N PRO A 263 41.19 8.87 -16.77
CA PRO A 263 41.85 7.59 -16.50
C PRO A 263 41.66 7.17 -15.05
N TYR A 264 41.61 5.86 -14.80
CA TYR A 264 41.65 5.31 -13.44
C TYR A 264 42.44 4.00 -13.40
N LEU A 265 42.82 3.56 -12.20
CA LEU A 265 43.49 2.27 -11.98
C LEU A 265 42.45 1.19 -11.68
N ASN A 266 42.50 0.07 -12.40
CA ASN A 266 41.63 -1.07 -12.10
C ASN A 266 42.10 -1.82 -10.83
N SER A 267 41.38 -2.89 -10.46
CA SER A 267 41.72 -3.75 -9.31
C SER A 267 43.12 -4.37 -9.37
N ASP A 268 43.71 -4.45 -10.56
CA ASP A 268 45.02 -5.04 -10.82
C ASP A 268 46.13 -3.97 -10.89
N GLY A 269 45.80 -2.69 -10.59
CA GLY A 269 46.75 -1.58 -10.66
C GLY A 269 47.10 -1.14 -12.09
N LEU A 270 46.36 -1.57 -13.10
CA LEU A 270 46.57 -1.18 -14.50
C LEU A 270 45.79 0.09 -14.84
N LEU A 271 46.43 0.98 -15.61
CA LEU A 271 45.81 2.21 -16.07
C LEU A 271 44.79 1.91 -17.17
N VAL A 272 43.52 2.24 -16.90
CA VAL A 272 42.42 2.15 -17.83
C VAL A 272 42.16 3.53 -18.42
N ARG A 273 42.26 3.64 -19.75
CA ARG A 273 41.87 4.82 -20.51
C ARG A 273 40.62 4.53 -21.31
N TRP A 274 39.74 5.52 -21.39
CA TRP A 274 38.52 5.48 -22.16
C TRP A 274 38.65 6.47 -23.30
N LYS A 275 38.23 6.07 -24.50
CA LYS A 275 38.15 6.97 -25.66
C LYS A 275 36.79 6.78 -26.29
N VAL A 276 36.02 7.86 -26.37
CA VAL A 276 34.75 7.83 -27.10
C VAL A 276 35.09 7.77 -28.59
N GLU A 277 34.70 6.70 -29.27
CA GLU A 277 34.98 6.49 -30.70
C GLU A 277 33.85 7.08 -31.55
N SER A 278 32.60 6.89 -31.11
CA SER A 278 31.45 7.39 -31.84
C SER A 278 30.25 7.64 -30.93
N ILE A 279 29.38 8.53 -31.40
CA ILE A 279 28.07 8.83 -30.83
C ILE A 279 27.09 8.56 -31.95
N ASP A 280 26.61 7.32 -32.00
CA ASP A 280 26.09 6.68 -33.21
C ASP A 280 24.63 7.04 -33.51
N SER A 281 23.84 7.34 -32.48
CA SER A 281 22.42 7.64 -32.63
C SER A 281 21.81 8.15 -31.32
N ALA A 282 20.72 8.90 -31.45
CA ALA A 282 19.79 9.15 -30.37
C ALA A 282 18.41 8.65 -30.77
N TYR A 283 17.69 8.03 -29.86
CA TYR A 283 16.31 7.60 -30.09
C TYR A 283 15.39 8.18 -29.02
N GLU A 284 14.19 8.56 -29.44
CA GLU A 284 13.18 9.06 -28.53
C GLU A 284 12.67 7.92 -27.64
N VAL A 285 12.81 8.09 -26.34
CA VAL A 285 12.26 7.23 -25.32
C VAL A 285 11.10 7.98 -24.69
N VAL A 286 9.88 7.55 -25.01
CA VAL A 286 8.66 8.11 -24.42
C VAL A 286 8.29 7.27 -23.20
N THR A 287 8.32 7.86 -22.02
CA THR A 287 7.81 7.22 -20.81
C THR A 287 6.72 8.05 -20.17
N GLU A 288 5.76 7.38 -19.53
CA GLU A 288 4.78 8.03 -18.67
C GLU A 288 5.36 8.09 -17.26
N ALA A 289 5.76 9.27 -16.80
CA ALA A 289 6.31 9.42 -15.46
C ALA A 289 5.82 10.67 -14.73
N ASN A 290 5.96 10.69 -13.40
CA ASN A 290 5.61 11.85 -12.60
C ASN A 290 6.73 12.88 -12.69
N THR A 291 6.39 14.17 -12.77
CA THR A 291 7.41 15.22 -13.01
C THR A 291 8.44 15.31 -11.89
N LYS A 292 8.07 14.90 -10.67
CA LYS A 292 8.91 14.86 -9.47
C LYS A 292 9.93 13.71 -9.44
N ASP A 293 9.70 12.63 -10.17
CA ASP A 293 10.63 11.47 -10.22
C ASP A 293 11.97 11.84 -10.89
N PHE A 294 12.05 13.04 -11.47
CA PHE A 294 13.19 13.55 -12.23
C PHE A 294 13.61 14.98 -11.80
N GLU A 295 13.09 15.50 -10.68
CA GLU A 295 13.63 16.73 -10.08
C GLU A 295 14.99 16.42 -9.45
N GLY A 296 16.08 16.78 -10.13
CA GLY A 296 17.46 16.54 -9.68
C GLY A 296 18.14 15.30 -10.25
N ALA A 297 17.50 14.57 -11.16
CA ALA A 297 18.09 13.38 -11.77
C ALA A 297 18.99 13.74 -12.96
N GLU A 298 20.30 13.90 -12.72
CA GLU A 298 21.28 13.45 -13.72
C GLU A 298 21.17 11.92 -13.78
N VAL A 299 20.29 11.40 -14.64
CA VAL A 299 20.07 9.96 -14.77
C VAL A 299 21.28 9.32 -15.46
N PHE A 300 22.28 8.94 -14.65
CA PHE A 300 23.35 8.03 -15.03
C PHE A 300 22.95 6.58 -14.74
N SER A 301 21.96 6.07 -15.50
CA SER A 301 21.73 4.63 -15.55
C SER A 301 22.52 4.06 -16.73
N VAL A 302 23.67 3.45 -16.45
CA VAL A 302 24.37 2.57 -17.40
C VAL A 302 23.48 1.33 -17.59
N LEU A 303 22.49 1.45 -18.46
CA LEU A 303 21.61 0.34 -18.83
C LEU A 303 22.42 -0.58 -19.76
N LYS A 304 23.05 -1.60 -19.15
CA LYS A 304 23.84 -2.68 -19.76
C LYS A 304 25.20 -2.27 -20.36
N THR A 305 26.29 -2.68 -19.71
CA THR A 305 27.58 -2.88 -20.38
C THR A 305 27.52 -4.17 -21.18
N ARG A 306 27.41 -4.08 -22.51
CA ARG A 306 27.60 -5.22 -23.40
C ARG A 306 29.05 -5.16 -23.91
N LYS A 307 29.90 -6.11 -23.50
CA LYS A 307 31.26 -6.24 -24.03
C LYS A 307 31.17 -6.69 -25.50
N LEU A 308 31.53 -5.80 -26.42
CA LEU A 308 31.66 -6.16 -27.83
C LEU A 308 33.09 -6.68 -28.07
N THR A 309 33.19 -7.84 -28.73
CA THR A 309 34.47 -8.45 -29.15
C THR A 309 34.71 -8.17 -30.65
N PRO A 310 35.98 -8.07 -31.11
CA PRO A 310 36.33 -7.31 -32.32
C PRO A 310 35.84 -7.86 -33.68
N ASN A 311 35.22 -9.04 -33.74
CA ASN A 311 35.04 -9.78 -35.01
C ASN A 311 33.60 -10.24 -35.31
N ARG A 312 32.55 -9.47 -34.95
CA ARG A 312 31.17 -9.84 -35.30
C ARG A 312 30.48 -8.77 -36.14
N VAL A 313 30.44 -9.01 -37.46
CA VAL A 313 29.57 -8.29 -38.39
C VAL A 313 28.14 -8.78 -38.17
N TRP A 314 27.19 -7.87 -37.94
CA TRP A 314 25.78 -8.20 -37.83
C TRP A 314 24.93 -7.33 -38.73
N THR A 315 23.99 -7.96 -39.43
CA THR A 315 22.96 -7.35 -40.27
C THR A 315 21.71 -7.02 -39.46
N GLU A 316 21.02 -5.93 -39.84
CA GLU A 316 19.97 -5.15 -39.15
C GLU A 316 18.75 -5.85 -38.49
N ASN A 317 18.65 -7.17 -38.33
CA ASN A 317 17.37 -7.82 -37.98
C ASN A 317 17.33 -8.77 -36.77
N GLU A 318 18.28 -8.71 -35.83
CA GLU A 318 18.14 -9.50 -34.60
C GLU A 318 17.26 -8.77 -33.55
N LYS A 319 16.00 -9.20 -33.47
CA LYS A 319 15.06 -8.83 -32.40
C LYS A 319 15.66 -9.15 -31.03
N ILE A 320 15.65 -8.18 -30.14
CA ILE A 320 16.08 -8.33 -28.74
C ILE A 320 14.86 -8.80 -27.94
N ASP A 321 14.88 -10.04 -27.48
CA ASP A 321 13.95 -10.53 -26.47
C ASP A 321 14.25 -9.90 -25.10
N GLU A 322 13.20 -9.37 -24.46
CA GLU A 322 13.21 -8.80 -23.11
C GLU A 322 13.28 -9.91 -22.06
N VAL A 323 14.24 -9.82 -21.13
CA VAL A 323 14.26 -10.53 -19.83
C VAL A 323 14.49 -9.52 -18.72
#